data_AF-A0A8B8PQM6-F1
#
_entry.id   AF-A0A8B8PQM6-F1
#
_cell.length_a   1.000
_cell.length_b   1.000
_cell.length_c   1.000
_cell.angle_alpha   90.00
_cell.angle_beta   90.00
_cell.angle_gamma   90.00
#
_symmetry.space_group_name_H-M   'P 1'
#
loop_
_entity.id
_entity.type
_entity.pdbx_description
1 polymer ?
#
loop_
_entity_poly.entity_id
_entity_poly.type
_entity_poly.pdbx_seq_one_letter_code
_entity_poly.pdbx_strand_id
1 'polypeptide(L)'
;MEHYEPEIAHGESVVDRKSVFQGHSAPVYQVEHVEIFLSKLKENKKIENAFHNMWAYRIDKNDPKATVASKSSSIIQDCDDDGEQAAGGRLLTLLQILNVVNVMVVVTRWYGGIQLGPARFKHINNAARDSLVKGGFVQDGSQGDEGPNSSGKGKSNKGKNKRK
;
A
#
# COMPACT_ATOMS: atom_id res chain seq x y z
N MET A 1 -28.54 6.62 -12.33
CA MET A 1 -27.26 6.33 -11.68
C MET A 1 -26.25 6.19 -12.78
N GLU A 2 -25.25 7.05 -12.81
CA GLU A 2 -24.11 6.88 -13.72
C GLU A 2 -23.47 5.52 -13.44
N HIS A 3 -23.14 4.78 -14.51
CA HIS A 3 -22.46 3.51 -14.38
C HIS A 3 -20.99 3.78 -14.00
N TYR A 4 -20.60 3.40 -12.79
CA TYR A 4 -19.20 3.39 -12.38
C TYR A 4 -18.51 2.15 -12.97
N GLU A 5 -17.48 2.38 -13.79
CA GLU A 5 -16.58 1.35 -14.27
C GLU A 5 -15.15 1.69 -13.81
N PRO A 6 -14.50 0.84 -13.01
CA PRO A 6 -13.20 1.14 -12.44
C PRO A 6 -12.11 1.09 -13.52
N GLU A 7 -11.40 2.20 -13.71
CA GLU A 7 -10.16 2.22 -14.48
C GLU A 7 -9.02 1.67 -13.60
N ILE A 8 -8.75 0.37 -13.73
CA ILE A 8 -7.78 -0.34 -12.89
C ILE A 8 -6.37 -0.17 -13.45
N ALA A 9 -5.52 0.50 -12.67
CA ALA A 9 -4.07 0.52 -12.90
C ALA A 9 -3.41 -0.73 -12.30
N HIS A 10 -2.55 -1.38 -13.09
CA HIS A 10 -1.84 -2.60 -12.70
C HIS A 10 -0.34 -2.33 -12.47
N GLY A 11 0.13 -2.68 -11.28
CA GLY A 11 1.54 -2.70 -10.92
C GLY A 11 2.34 -3.77 -11.68
N GLU A 12 3.67 -3.63 -11.69
CA GLU A 12 4.58 -4.70 -12.09
C GLU A 12 4.50 -5.86 -11.10
N SER A 13 4.74 -7.07 -11.59
CA SER A 13 4.77 -8.25 -10.74
C SER A 13 6.12 -8.36 -10.03
N VAL A 14 6.09 -8.53 -8.70
CA VAL A 14 7.27 -8.83 -7.88
C VAL A 14 7.31 -10.31 -7.59
N VAL A 15 8.47 -10.95 -7.80
CA VAL A 15 8.66 -12.39 -7.58
C VAL A 15 9.71 -12.62 -6.48
N ASP A 16 9.36 -13.42 -5.48
CA ASP A 16 10.29 -13.90 -4.44
C ASP A 16 9.92 -15.34 -4.05
N ARG A 17 10.90 -16.26 -4.15
CA ARG A 17 10.75 -17.67 -3.76
C ARG A 17 9.45 -18.29 -4.28
N LYS A 18 9.22 -18.12 -5.60
CA LYS A 18 8.05 -18.56 -6.37
C LYS A 18 6.71 -17.88 -6.00
N SER A 19 6.67 -17.08 -4.94
CA SER A 19 5.52 -16.22 -4.68
C SER A 19 5.55 -15.03 -5.63
N VAL A 20 4.39 -14.66 -6.16
CA VAL A 20 4.21 -13.50 -7.03
C VAL A 20 3.26 -12.53 -6.35
N PHE A 21 3.57 -11.24 -6.43
CA PHE A 21 2.77 -10.15 -5.88
C PHE A 21 2.51 -9.12 -6.98
N GLN A 22 1.27 -8.67 -7.12
CA GLN A 22 0.91 -7.60 -8.04
C GLN A 22 -0.07 -6.64 -7.37
N GLY A 23 0.18 -5.34 -7.51
CA GLY A 23 -0.74 -4.30 -7.04
C GLY A 23 -1.75 -3.91 -8.10
N HIS A 24 -2.93 -3.52 -7.66
CA HIS A 24 -4.04 -3.05 -8.47
C HIS A 24 -4.65 -1.86 -7.77
N SER A 25 -4.89 -0.75 -8.46
CA SER A 25 -5.57 0.40 -7.85
C SER A 25 -6.51 1.07 -8.82
N ALA A 26 -7.61 1.60 -8.31
CA ALA A 26 -8.60 2.32 -9.07
C ALA A 26 -9.25 3.40 -8.17
N PRO A 27 -9.77 4.47 -8.77
CA PRO A 27 -10.44 5.51 -8.00
C PRO A 27 -11.76 4.99 -7.43
N VAL A 28 -12.04 5.24 -6.15
CA VAL A 28 -13.31 4.87 -5.50
C VAL A 28 -13.87 6.08 -4.77
N TYR A 29 -15.19 6.28 -4.85
CA TYR A 29 -15.84 7.51 -4.36
C TYR A 29 -16.97 7.23 -3.35
N GLN A 30 -17.37 5.97 -3.23
CA GLN A 30 -18.38 5.49 -2.30
C GLN A 30 -18.14 4.01 -2.03
N VAL A 31 -18.71 3.48 -0.95
CA VAL A 31 -18.45 2.10 -0.50
C VAL A 31 -18.87 1.08 -1.55
N GLU A 32 -19.94 1.34 -2.31
CA GLU A 32 -20.41 0.44 -3.37
C GLU A 32 -19.39 0.27 -4.51
N HIS A 33 -18.51 1.25 -4.74
CA HIS A 33 -17.46 1.15 -5.75
C HIS A 33 -16.40 0.10 -5.39
N VAL A 34 -16.25 -0.23 -4.10
CA VAL A 34 -15.32 -1.24 -3.59
C VAL A 34 -15.70 -2.62 -4.13
N GLU A 35 -16.98 -3.00 -4.00
CA GLU A 35 -17.50 -4.29 -4.49
C GLU A 35 -17.47 -4.38 -6.01
N ILE A 36 -17.77 -3.27 -6.71
CA ILE A 36 -17.68 -3.21 -8.18
C ILE A 36 -16.23 -3.40 -8.64
N PHE A 37 -15.26 -2.75 -7.98
CA PHE A 37 -13.84 -2.96 -8.28
C PHE A 37 -13.43 -4.41 -8.01
N LEU A 38 -13.71 -4.97 -6.84
CA LEU A 38 -13.35 -6.36 -6.54
C LEU A 38 -13.95 -7.34 -7.56
N SER A 39 -15.21 -7.13 -7.95
CA SER A 39 -15.89 -7.95 -8.96
C SER A 39 -15.21 -7.81 -10.32
N LYS A 40 -14.94 -6.58 -10.77
CA LYS A 40 -14.26 -6.30 -12.06
C LYS A 40 -12.86 -6.90 -12.10
N LEU A 41 -12.10 -6.78 -11.01
CA LEU A 41 -10.76 -7.33 -10.90
C LEU A 41 -10.77 -8.86 -10.98
N LYS A 42 -11.76 -9.51 -10.34
CA LYS A 42 -11.95 -10.96 -10.33
C LYS A 42 -12.56 -11.52 -11.63
N GLU A 43 -12.98 -10.70 -12.59
CA GLU A 43 -13.25 -11.17 -13.96
C GLU A 43 -11.99 -11.84 -14.57
N ASN A 44 -10.80 -11.40 -14.16
CA ASN A 44 -9.56 -12.10 -14.45
C ASN A 44 -9.43 -13.36 -13.58
N LYS A 45 -9.63 -14.53 -14.20
CA LYS A 45 -9.55 -15.84 -13.55
C LYS A 45 -8.20 -16.15 -12.89
N LYS A 46 -7.10 -15.51 -13.30
CA LYS A 46 -5.83 -15.68 -12.59
C LYS A 46 -5.85 -14.99 -11.22
N ILE A 47 -6.50 -13.83 -11.13
CA ILE A 47 -6.63 -13.06 -9.89
C ILE A 47 -7.68 -13.70 -8.97
N GLU A 48 -8.82 -14.11 -9.53
CA GLU A 48 -9.87 -14.83 -8.78
C GLU A 48 -9.33 -16.09 -8.09
N ASN A 49 -8.50 -16.87 -8.81
CA ASN A 49 -7.90 -18.10 -8.30
C ASN A 49 -6.58 -17.86 -7.51
N ALA A 50 -6.21 -16.60 -7.23
CA ALA A 50 -5.05 -16.31 -6.40
C ALA A 50 -5.31 -16.76 -4.94
N PHE A 51 -4.23 -16.89 -4.17
CA PHE A 51 -4.36 -17.31 -2.76
C PHE A 51 -4.91 -16.19 -1.89
N HIS A 52 -4.52 -14.94 -2.20
CA HIS A 52 -4.92 -13.77 -1.44
C HIS A 52 -5.10 -12.57 -2.38
N ASN A 53 -6.16 -11.81 -2.17
CA ASN A 53 -6.51 -10.54 -2.78
C ASN A 53 -6.77 -9.52 -1.66
N MET A 54 -5.73 -9.22 -0.89
CA MET A 54 -5.78 -8.31 0.25
C MET A 54 -5.96 -6.86 -0.21
N TRP A 55 -6.73 -6.05 0.52
CA TRP A 55 -7.08 -4.71 0.04
C TRP A 55 -7.25 -3.68 1.13
N ALA A 56 -7.20 -2.41 0.73
CA ALA A 56 -7.59 -1.27 1.55
C ALA A 56 -8.11 -0.14 0.67
N TYR A 57 -8.98 0.71 1.23
CA TYR A 57 -9.43 1.94 0.56
C TYR A 57 -9.52 3.12 1.53
N ARG A 58 -9.50 4.33 0.97
CA ARG A 58 -9.85 5.58 1.68
C ARG A 58 -10.71 6.44 0.76
N ILE A 59 -11.85 6.91 1.23
CA ILE A 59 -12.82 7.72 0.49
C ILE A 59 -13.08 8.99 1.28
N ASP A 60 -12.94 10.16 0.64
CA ASP A 60 -13.34 11.44 1.21
C ASP A 60 -14.80 11.72 0.87
N LYS A 61 -15.66 11.77 1.89
CA LYS A 61 -17.09 12.04 1.72
C LYS A 61 -17.40 13.45 1.23
N ASN A 62 -16.49 14.38 1.42
CA ASN A 62 -16.73 15.80 1.17
C ASN A 62 -16.30 16.22 -0.24
N ASP A 63 -15.30 15.55 -0.81
CA ASP A 63 -14.75 15.89 -2.13
C ASP A 63 -14.36 14.62 -2.90
N PRO A 64 -15.17 14.17 -3.88
CA PRO A 64 -14.85 13.00 -4.70
C PRO A 64 -13.68 13.25 -5.67
N LYS A 65 -13.24 14.49 -5.87
CA LYS A 65 -12.10 14.84 -6.73
C LYS A 65 -10.80 14.97 -5.97
N ALA A 66 -10.84 14.94 -4.63
CA ALA A 66 -9.63 15.00 -3.82
C ALA A 66 -8.75 13.76 -4.09
N THR A 67 -7.46 13.97 -4.33
CA THR A 67 -6.47 12.89 -4.41
C THR A 67 -5.64 12.79 -3.12
N VAL A 68 -5.62 13.87 -2.34
CA VAL A 68 -4.88 14.00 -1.08
C VAL A 68 -5.84 14.51 0.00
N ALA A 69 -5.79 13.90 1.19
CA ALA A 69 -6.65 14.34 2.28
C ALA A 69 -6.26 15.74 2.79
N SER A 70 -7.27 16.54 3.09
CA SER A 70 -7.17 17.85 3.72
C SER A 70 -7.58 17.80 5.20
N LYS A 71 -7.38 18.90 5.93
CA LYS A 71 -7.84 19.02 7.33
C LYS A 71 -9.36 18.93 7.48
N SER A 72 -10.12 19.24 6.44
CA SER A 72 -11.58 19.17 6.41
C SER A 72 -12.12 17.87 5.82
N SER A 73 -11.24 16.94 5.44
CA SER A 73 -11.65 15.66 4.85
C SER A 73 -12.40 14.81 5.87
N SER A 74 -13.50 14.20 5.42
CA SER A 74 -14.30 13.27 6.21
C SER A 74 -14.15 11.89 5.61
N ILE A 75 -13.23 11.09 6.15
CA ILE A 75 -12.75 9.87 5.49
C ILE A 75 -13.51 8.64 6.00
N ILE A 76 -14.07 7.87 5.06
CA ILE A 76 -14.44 6.47 5.27
C ILE A 76 -13.28 5.61 4.75
N GLN A 77 -12.86 4.63 5.52
CA GLN A 77 -11.75 3.76 5.15
C GLN A 77 -11.92 2.39 5.80
N ASP A 78 -11.50 1.35 5.09
CA ASP A 78 -11.54 -0.02 5.58
C ASP A 78 -10.47 -0.87 4.87
N CYS A 79 -10.25 -2.09 5.34
CA CYS A 79 -9.30 -3.03 4.77
C CYS A 79 -9.66 -4.48 5.06
N ASP A 80 -9.14 -5.39 4.22
CA ASP A 80 -9.25 -6.84 4.41
C ASP A 80 -7.90 -7.50 4.11
N ASP A 81 -7.54 -8.47 4.95
CA ASP A 81 -6.34 -9.29 4.80
C ASP A 81 -6.51 -10.39 3.75
N ASP A 82 -7.74 -10.82 3.43
CA ASP A 82 -8.07 -11.99 2.61
C ASP A 82 -7.23 -13.23 2.97
N GLY A 83 -7.07 -13.48 4.28
CA GLY A 83 -6.27 -14.58 4.83
C GLY A 83 -4.76 -14.34 4.88
N GLU A 84 -4.24 -13.28 4.25
CA GLU A 84 -2.85 -12.82 4.39
C GLU A 84 -2.69 -11.97 5.66
N GLN A 85 -2.56 -12.63 6.82
CA GLN A 85 -2.59 -11.97 8.12
C GLN A 85 -1.77 -10.67 8.21
N ALA A 86 -2.44 -9.61 8.67
CA ALA A 86 -1.97 -8.24 8.86
C ALA A 86 -1.57 -7.49 7.57
N ALA A 87 -1.98 -7.95 6.39
CA ALA A 87 -1.70 -7.27 5.12
C ALA A 87 -2.62 -6.07 4.85
N GLY A 88 -3.93 -6.21 5.03
CA GLY A 88 -4.94 -5.17 4.80
C GLY A 88 -4.69 -3.94 5.67
N GLY A 89 -4.47 -4.14 6.97
CA GLY A 89 -4.14 -3.02 7.88
C GLY A 89 -2.85 -2.29 7.49
N ARG A 90 -1.87 -3.00 6.92
CA ARG A 90 -0.63 -2.39 6.39
C ARG A 90 -0.89 -1.62 5.10
N LEU A 91 -1.73 -2.12 4.20
CA LEU A 91 -2.16 -1.39 3.01
C LEU A 91 -2.90 -0.11 3.40
N LEU A 92 -3.79 -0.16 4.39
CA LEU A 92 -4.48 1.03 4.89
C LEU A 92 -3.49 2.03 5.48
N THR A 93 -2.53 1.56 6.30
CA THR A 93 -1.47 2.41 6.86
C THR A 93 -0.63 3.04 5.75
N LEU A 94 -0.33 2.31 4.67
CA LEU A 94 0.38 2.85 3.50
C LEU A 94 -0.39 4.00 2.86
N LEU A 95 -1.70 3.84 2.62
CA LEU A 95 -2.54 4.92 2.06
C LEU A 95 -2.60 6.15 2.99
N GLN A 96 -2.60 5.93 4.30
CA GLN A 96 -2.57 7.01 5.30
C GLN A 96 -1.24 7.76 5.30
N ILE A 97 -0.10 7.05 5.27
CA ILE A 97 1.24 7.65 5.21
C ILE A 97 1.42 8.45 3.92
N LEU A 98 0.93 7.92 2.79
CA LEU A 98 0.93 8.61 1.51
C LEU A 98 -0.08 9.77 1.44
N ASN A 99 -0.94 9.88 2.45
CA ASN A 99 -2.03 10.83 2.54
C ASN A 99 -3.00 10.83 1.33
N VAL A 100 -3.12 9.70 0.63
CA VAL A 100 -3.98 9.57 -0.55
C VAL A 100 -5.41 9.16 -0.20
N VAL A 101 -6.39 9.69 -0.92
CA VAL A 101 -7.83 9.42 -0.75
C VAL A 101 -8.51 9.24 -2.10
N ASN A 102 -9.77 8.79 -2.07
CA ASN A 102 -10.59 8.41 -3.20
C ASN A 102 -9.94 7.33 -4.07
N VAL A 103 -9.26 6.39 -3.41
CA VAL A 103 -8.53 5.30 -4.06
C VAL A 103 -8.66 4.03 -3.24
N MET A 104 -8.77 2.92 -3.96
CA MET A 104 -8.65 1.58 -3.43
C MET A 104 -7.40 0.94 -4.01
N VAL A 105 -6.73 0.13 -3.19
CA VAL A 105 -5.63 -0.72 -3.62
C VAL A 105 -5.91 -2.16 -3.22
N VAL A 106 -5.70 -3.08 -4.15
CA VAL A 106 -5.71 -4.53 -3.94
C VAL A 106 -4.30 -5.03 -4.26
N VAL A 107 -3.74 -5.86 -3.41
CA VAL A 107 -2.56 -6.65 -3.76
C VAL A 107 -3.00 -8.08 -3.94
N THR A 108 -2.71 -8.65 -5.10
CA THR A 108 -2.92 -10.06 -5.38
C THR A 108 -1.62 -10.81 -5.11
N ARG A 109 -1.70 -11.88 -4.32
CA ARG A 109 -0.58 -12.79 -4.07
C ARG A 109 -0.91 -14.19 -4.59
N TRP A 110 -0.03 -14.70 -5.45
CA TRP A 110 0.03 -16.11 -5.80
C TRP A 110 1.08 -16.78 -4.91
N TYR A 111 0.65 -17.73 -4.07
CA TYR A 111 1.55 -18.41 -3.13
C TYR A 111 2.47 -19.41 -3.86
N GLY A 112 3.77 -19.31 -3.62
CA GLY A 112 4.79 -20.14 -4.27
C GLY A 112 5.13 -21.44 -3.55
N GLY A 113 4.44 -21.78 -2.46
CA GLY A 113 4.76 -22.94 -1.63
C GLY A 113 5.79 -22.69 -0.52
N ILE A 114 6.39 -21.50 -0.45
CA ILE A 114 7.42 -21.14 0.54
C ILE A 114 6.93 -19.99 1.42
N GLN A 115 6.95 -20.20 2.75
CA GLN A 115 6.63 -19.16 3.71
C GLN A 115 7.72 -18.08 3.71
N LEU A 116 7.35 -16.85 3.33
CA LEU A 116 8.29 -15.72 3.32
C LEU A 116 8.44 -15.05 4.70
N GLY A 117 7.58 -15.39 5.66
CA GLY A 117 7.52 -14.73 6.96
C GLY A 117 7.31 -13.21 6.80
N PRO A 118 7.93 -12.37 7.64
CA PRO A 118 7.80 -10.91 7.56
C PRO A 118 8.28 -10.30 6.23
N ALA A 119 9.14 -10.98 5.46
CA ALA A 119 9.69 -10.43 4.22
C ALA A 119 8.62 -10.13 3.16
N ARG A 120 7.48 -10.85 3.19
CA ARG A 120 6.36 -10.61 2.27
C ARG A 120 5.80 -9.19 2.35
N PHE A 121 5.85 -8.57 3.54
CA PHE A 121 5.28 -7.22 3.72
C PHE A 121 6.02 -6.16 2.91
N LYS A 122 7.32 -6.35 2.67
CA LYS A 122 8.07 -5.49 1.75
C LYS A 122 7.50 -5.59 0.33
N HIS A 123 7.21 -6.79 -0.15
CA HIS A 123 6.67 -7.01 -1.49
C HIS A 123 5.23 -6.51 -1.63
N ILE A 124 4.39 -6.72 -0.61
CA ILE A 124 3.01 -6.21 -0.56
C ILE A 124 3.03 -4.67 -0.65
N ASN A 125 3.82 -4.01 0.20
CA ASN A 125 3.89 -2.55 0.19
C ASN A 125 4.45 -2.00 -1.12
N ASN A 126 5.49 -2.63 -1.68
CA ASN A 126 6.08 -2.21 -2.94
C ASN A 126 5.11 -2.37 -4.11
N ALA A 127 4.42 -3.51 -4.20
CA ALA A 127 3.44 -3.78 -5.25
C ALA A 127 2.26 -2.79 -5.19
N ALA A 128 1.75 -2.50 -3.98
CA ALA A 128 0.71 -1.50 -3.77
C ALA A 128 1.17 -0.09 -4.18
N ARG A 129 2.38 0.31 -3.78
CA ARG A 129 2.93 1.63 -4.14
C ARG A 129 3.10 1.77 -5.65
N ASP A 130 3.61 0.73 -6.31
CA ASP A 130 3.81 0.73 -7.76
C ASP A 130 2.49 0.91 -8.52
N SER A 131 1.42 0.21 -8.13
CA SER A 131 0.10 0.41 -8.76
C SER A 131 -0.45 1.81 -8.52
N LEU A 132 -0.26 2.37 -7.32
CA LEU A 132 -0.68 3.74 -6.99
C LEU A 132 0.07 4.79 -7.83
N VAL A 133 1.36 4.58 -8.09
CA VAL A 133 2.15 5.45 -8.99
C VAL A 133 1.64 5.33 -10.42
N LYS A 134 1.46 4.11 -10.93
CA LYS A 134 0.93 3.89 -12.28
C LYS A 134 -0.48 4.41 -12.48
N GLY A 135 -1.31 4.39 -11.43
CA GLY A 135 -2.63 4.99 -11.41
C GLY A 135 -2.64 6.51 -11.23
N GLY A 136 -1.48 7.15 -11.09
CA GLY A 136 -1.37 8.60 -10.95
C GLY A 136 -1.79 9.14 -9.57
N PHE A 137 -2.00 8.28 -8.58
CA PHE A 137 -2.39 8.68 -7.22
C PHE A 137 -1.21 9.18 -6.39
N VAL A 138 0.00 8.75 -6.73
CA VAL A 138 1.26 9.07 -6.04
C VAL A 138 2.29 9.46 -7.08
N GLN A 139 3.08 10.50 -6.82
CA GLN A 139 4.20 10.86 -7.69
C GLN A 139 5.37 9.89 -7.48
N ASP A 140 6.06 9.55 -8.57
CA ASP A 140 7.25 8.70 -8.50
C ASP A 140 8.38 9.45 -7.79
N GLY A 141 8.57 9.13 -6.51
CA GLY A 141 9.63 9.67 -5.68
C GLY A 141 10.93 8.93 -5.94
N SER A 142 11.58 9.16 -7.09
CA SER A 142 13.00 8.86 -7.27
C SER A 142 13.86 9.89 -6.52
N GLN A 143 13.70 9.95 -5.20
CA GLN A 143 14.72 10.44 -4.28
C GLN A 143 14.73 9.50 -3.08
N GLY A 144 15.89 8.84 -2.89
CA GLY A 144 16.11 7.97 -1.75
C GLY A 144 15.98 8.77 -0.47
N ASP A 145 15.42 8.14 0.55
CA ASP A 145 15.64 8.59 1.91
C ASP A 145 16.18 7.44 2.75
N GLU A 146 17.32 7.76 3.33
CA GLU A 146 18.18 6.93 4.14
C GLU A 146 17.41 6.52 5.39
N GLY A 147 17.53 5.24 5.78
CA GLY A 147 17.13 4.84 7.12
C GLY A 147 17.85 5.71 8.16
N PRO A 148 17.23 5.99 9.32
CA PRO A 148 17.81 6.88 10.31
C PRO A 148 19.20 6.38 10.72
N ASN A 149 20.22 7.13 10.32
CA ASN A 149 21.61 6.95 10.68
C ASN A 149 21.75 7.20 12.19
N SER A 150 21.88 6.15 12.98
CA SER A 150 22.14 6.22 14.42
C SER A 150 23.59 6.66 14.67
N SER A 151 23.85 7.96 14.55
CA SER A 151 25.12 8.59 14.93
C SER A 151 24.94 9.57 16.09
N GLY A 152 24.68 9.03 17.28
CA GLY A 152 24.81 9.76 18.53
C GLY A 152 26.27 9.79 19.01
N LYS A 153 27.01 10.86 18.69
CA LYS A 153 28.37 11.12 19.18
C LYS A 153 28.36 12.23 20.23
N GLY A 154 28.96 11.98 21.40
CA GLY A 154 29.38 13.00 22.38
C GLY A 154 29.17 12.53 23.82
N LYS A 155 30.12 12.63 24.77
CA LYS A 155 31.33 13.44 24.86
C LYS A 155 32.36 12.77 25.78
N SER A 156 33.62 12.88 25.40
CA SER A 156 34.79 12.74 26.27
C SER A 156 34.82 13.82 27.35
N ASN A 157 35.26 13.49 28.57
CA ASN A 157 35.90 14.47 29.44
C ASN A 157 37.16 13.88 30.08
N LYS A 158 38.26 14.59 29.91
CA LYS A 158 39.64 14.21 30.26
C LYS A 158 40.09 15.11 31.42
N GLY A 159 40.33 14.54 32.59
CA GLY A 159 40.92 15.23 33.75
C GLY A 159 42.28 14.63 34.10
N LYS A 160 43.35 15.42 33.94
CA LYS A 160 44.76 15.10 34.25
C LYS A 160 45.07 15.37 35.74
N ASN A 161 45.93 14.56 36.36
CA ASN A 161 47.22 14.98 37.00
C ASN A 161 47.84 13.78 37.74
N LYS A 162 49.05 13.32 37.37
CA LYS A 162 50.42 13.76 37.78
C LYS A 162 50.98 12.95 38.97
N ARG A 163 51.92 12.07 38.61
CA ARG A 163 53.17 11.65 39.27
C ARG A 163 53.40 12.12 40.73
N LYS A 164 53.63 11.17 41.63
CA LYS A 164 54.94 10.99 42.28
C LYS A 164 55.09 9.51 42.67
#